data_AF-A0A447TAD9-F1
#
_entry.id   AF-A0A447TAD9-F1
#
_cell.length_a   1.000
_cell.length_b   1.000
_cell.length_c   1.000
_cell.angle_alpha   90.00
_cell.angle_beta   90.00
_cell.angle_gamma   90.00
#
_symmetry.space_group_name_H-M   'P 1'
#
loop_
_entity.id
_entity.type
_entity.pdbx_description
1 polymer ?
#
loop_
_entity_poly.entity_id
_entity_poly.type
_entity_poly.pdbx_seq_one_letter_code
_entity_poly.pdbx_strand_id
1 'polypeptide(L)'
;MDIHRTLKPMIRMKLAAAAALSSLALLTGCATPLAGKTPDEAARKVMLQNWKNASYNFDAQIGFDKLVFTDGDSKLSQPDIADTIDQVGRSVRVNVSGAIDAPGGRMEAIPELRFERRNLLASIKMPLQFHAQDMSLLLDPSAVDLFLPSLRKQSGKFIRARLPADMAARIPLKEMYQAMPKIIDDAYAQVDKQAFSLQPLDAYAGEVGAHYKLRMELSRQQEQKLTLQMLDGLAKVAREQAKQPDDKSGAEAMIRLVQGLIKLEPTSGEKSRTVSDLYASRGGDLLALRQKIHIEAPEFSGDAYVNVRYSHYGKPQFVYQLSENDIVDFDKLELPDWLKDTDKLLPSDHAEAPAPAAAAEPQAQPSQQPQAKTKKKRKTRRAQ
;
A
#
# COMPACT_ATOMS: atom_id res chain seq x y z
N MET A 1 -56.84 37.47 -50.79
CA MET A 1 -55.58 37.49 -50.03
C MET A 1 -55.75 36.62 -48.81
N ASP A 2 -55.18 35.42 -48.90
CA ASP A 2 -55.07 34.38 -47.89
C ASP A 2 -53.92 34.71 -46.93
N ILE A 3 -54.17 34.76 -45.61
CA ILE A 3 -53.12 34.86 -44.58
C ILE A 3 -53.19 33.68 -43.57
N HIS A 4 -54.18 32.80 -43.65
CA HIS A 4 -54.38 31.74 -42.64
C HIS A 4 -53.92 30.33 -43.00
N ARG A 5 -53.26 30.11 -44.15
CA ARG A 5 -52.88 28.75 -44.58
C ARG A 5 -51.40 28.36 -44.43
N THR A 6 -50.52 29.26 -43.99
CA THR A 6 -49.06 29.02 -43.98
C THR A 6 -48.42 28.83 -42.60
N LEU A 7 -49.13 29.06 -41.49
CA LEU A 7 -48.53 28.95 -40.14
C LEU A 7 -48.51 27.51 -39.55
N LYS A 8 -49.41 26.62 -39.98
CA LYS A 8 -49.50 25.23 -39.47
C LYS A 8 -48.34 24.30 -39.86
N PRO A 9 -47.77 24.33 -41.09
CA PRO A 9 -46.69 23.42 -41.45
C PRO A 9 -45.35 23.79 -40.78
N MET A 10 -45.07 25.09 -40.59
CA MET A 10 -43.84 25.53 -39.91
C MET A 10 -43.77 25.12 -38.44
N ILE A 11 -44.90 25.11 -37.72
CA ILE A 11 -44.93 24.71 -36.30
C ILE A 11 -44.72 23.19 -36.16
N ARG A 12 -45.32 22.39 -37.05
CA ARG A 12 -45.11 20.92 -37.08
C ARG A 12 -43.68 20.53 -37.47
N MET A 13 -43.07 21.27 -38.39
CA MET A 13 -41.70 21.04 -38.84
C MET A 13 -40.68 21.46 -37.76
N LYS A 14 -40.95 22.53 -36.99
CA LYS A 14 -40.16 22.92 -35.82
C LYS A 14 -40.29 21.93 -34.65
N LEU A 15 -41.48 21.36 -34.41
CA LEU A 15 -41.67 20.31 -33.40
C LEU A 15 -41.01 18.98 -33.79
N ALA A 16 -41.05 18.60 -35.07
CA ALA A 16 -40.35 17.41 -35.57
C ALA A 16 -38.82 17.59 -35.53
N ALA A 17 -38.31 18.78 -35.84
CA ALA A 17 -36.89 19.11 -35.69
C ALA A 17 -36.45 19.15 -34.22
N ALA A 18 -37.29 19.66 -33.31
CA ALA A 18 -37.03 19.64 -31.87
C ALA A 18 -37.03 18.21 -31.32
N ALA A 19 -37.99 17.36 -31.72
CA ALA A 19 -38.01 15.95 -31.34
C ALA A 19 -36.81 15.17 -31.92
N ALA A 20 -36.39 15.48 -33.15
CA ALA A 20 -35.20 14.90 -33.78
C ALA A 20 -33.90 15.34 -33.07
N LEU A 21 -33.79 16.62 -32.67
CA LEU A 21 -32.67 17.15 -31.90
C LEU A 21 -32.66 16.62 -30.46
N SER A 22 -33.83 16.44 -29.83
CA SER A 22 -33.95 15.78 -28.53
C SER A 22 -33.59 14.30 -28.63
N SER A 23 -33.94 13.60 -29.72
CA SER A 23 -33.52 12.22 -29.94
C SER A 23 -32.02 12.09 -30.25
N LEU A 24 -31.39 13.08 -30.91
CA LEU A 24 -29.95 13.13 -31.11
C LEU A 24 -29.19 13.46 -29.81
N ALA A 25 -29.76 14.30 -28.93
CA ALA A 25 -29.23 14.55 -27.59
C ALA A 25 -29.40 13.36 -26.62
N LEU A 26 -30.34 12.45 -26.90
CA LEU A 26 -30.49 11.18 -26.19
C LEU A 26 -29.63 10.04 -26.78
N LEU A 27 -29.05 10.24 -27.98
CA LEU A 27 -28.15 9.30 -28.67
C LEU A 27 -26.67 9.63 -28.50
N THR A 28 -26.31 10.71 -27.81
CA THR A 28 -25.01 10.79 -27.13
C THR A 28 -25.06 9.85 -25.92
N GLY A 29 -25.14 8.55 -26.19
CA GLY A 29 -25.05 7.50 -25.20
C GLY A 29 -23.87 7.83 -24.32
N CYS A 30 -24.13 8.00 -23.02
CA CYS A 30 -23.21 8.51 -22.02
C CYS A 30 -21.82 7.93 -22.26
N ALA A 31 -20.96 8.69 -22.94
CA ALA A 31 -19.62 8.24 -23.28
C ALA A 31 -18.92 8.06 -21.95
N THR A 32 -18.79 6.81 -21.53
CA THR A 32 -18.14 6.46 -20.28
C THR A 32 -16.70 6.96 -20.38
N PRO A 33 -16.11 7.53 -19.31
CA PRO A 33 -14.75 8.07 -19.37
C PRO A 33 -13.68 7.01 -19.72
N LEU A 34 -14.05 5.73 -19.72
CA LEU A 34 -13.20 4.59 -20.09
C LEU A 34 -13.47 4.04 -21.50
N ALA A 35 -14.53 4.49 -22.20
CA ALA A 35 -14.87 4.00 -23.54
C ALA A 35 -13.79 4.39 -24.55
N GLY A 36 -13.37 3.42 -25.38
CA GLY A 36 -12.38 3.62 -26.44
C GLY A 36 -10.94 3.84 -25.95
N LYS A 37 -10.70 3.78 -24.63
CA LYS A 37 -9.34 3.86 -24.06
C LYS A 37 -8.62 2.53 -24.19
N THR A 38 -7.31 2.60 -24.38
CA THR A 38 -6.46 1.42 -24.22
C THR A 38 -6.42 0.99 -22.75
N PRO A 39 -6.07 -0.27 -22.43
CA PRO A 39 -6.05 -0.76 -21.05
C PRO A 39 -5.16 0.07 -20.10
N ASP A 40 -4.00 0.53 -20.56
CA ASP A 40 -3.09 1.38 -19.79
C ASP A 40 -3.70 2.76 -19.51
N GLU A 41 -4.31 3.39 -20.52
CA GLU A 41 -5.01 4.68 -20.35
C GLU A 41 -6.21 4.55 -19.40
N ALA A 42 -6.95 3.45 -19.50
CA ALA A 42 -8.09 3.19 -18.63
C ALA A 42 -7.64 2.98 -17.18
N ALA A 43 -6.59 2.19 -16.93
CA ALA A 43 -6.04 1.96 -15.60
C ALA A 43 -5.53 3.28 -14.97
N ARG A 44 -4.75 4.07 -15.72
CA ARG A 44 -4.30 5.40 -15.30
C ARG A 44 -5.47 6.30 -14.93
N LYS A 45 -6.51 6.33 -15.78
CA LYS A 45 -7.71 7.14 -15.54
C LYS A 45 -8.42 6.72 -14.26
N VAL A 46 -8.58 5.42 -14.02
CA VAL A 46 -9.20 4.89 -12.78
C VAL A 46 -8.40 5.28 -11.55
N MET A 47 -7.07 5.13 -11.56
CA MET A 47 -6.22 5.49 -10.42
C MET A 47 -6.25 6.99 -10.13
N LEU A 48 -6.21 7.83 -11.17
CA LEU A 48 -6.34 9.28 -11.03
C LEU A 48 -7.72 9.69 -10.49
N GLN A 49 -8.77 9.02 -10.95
CA GLN A 49 -10.12 9.29 -10.49
C GLN A 49 -10.31 8.87 -9.04
N ASN A 50 -9.77 7.72 -8.63
CA ASN A 50 -9.79 7.29 -7.24
C ASN A 50 -9.12 8.30 -6.31
N TRP A 51 -8.00 8.90 -6.74
CA TRP A 51 -7.36 9.99 -6.00
C TRP A 51 -8.20 11.26 -5.95
N LYS A 52 -8.77 11.69 -7.08
CA LYS A 52 -9.63 12.89 -7.13
C LYS A 52 -10.89 12.74 -6.26
N ASN A 53 -11.39 11.52 -6.15
CA ASN A 53 -12.55 11.15 -5.36
C ASN A 53 -12.14 10.55 -4.01
N ALA A 54 -11.02 10.96 -3.42
CA ALA A 54 -10.48 10.45 -2.14
C ALA A 54 -11.31 10.87 -0.90
N SER A 55 -12.62 10.63 -0.98
CA SER A 55 -13.59 10.71 0.09
C SER A 55 -14.46 9.44 -0.01
N TYR A 56 -14.13 8.38 0.72
CA TYR A 56 -14.81 7.08 0.64
C TYR A 56 -14.54 6.21 1.87
N ASN A 57 -15.29 5.14 2.02
CA ASN A 57 -14.97 4.02 2.91
C ASN A 57 -14.21 2.93 2.15
N PHE A 58 -13.39 2.17 2.87
CA PHE A 58 -12.70 1.00 2.32
C PHE A 58 -12.78 -0.19 3.28
N ASP A 59 -12.83 -1.39 2.72
CA ASP A 59 -12.70 -2.67 3.40
C ASP A 59 -11.60 -3.47 2.71
N ALA A 60 -10.46 -3.64 3.35
CA ALA A 60 -9.33 -4.41 2.86
C ALA A 60 -9.17 -5.73 3.63
N GLN A 61 -8.72 -6.77 2.93
CA GLN A 61 -8.31 -8.03 3.50
C GLN A 61 -7.01 -8.48 2.86
N ILE A 62 -6.04 -8.82 3.71
CA ILE A 62 -4.73 -9.32 3.34
C ILE A 62 -4.57 -10.71 3.97
N GLY A 63 -4.04 -11.67 3.23
CA GLY A 63 -3.81 -13.01 3.74
C GLY A 63 -2.92 -13.84 2.82
N PHE A 64 -2.74 -15.10 3.20
CA PHE A 64 -1.97 -16.08 2.44
C PHE A 64 -2.88 -17.21 1.99
N ASP A 65 -2.80 -17.55 0.71
CA ASP A 65 -3.36 -18.78 0.15
C ASP A 65 -2.39 -19.96 0.36
N LYS A 66 -1.08 -19.67 0.40
CA LYS A 66 0.00 -20.64 0.61
C LYS A 66 1.25 -19.98 1.18
N LEU A 67 1.95 -20.65 2.09
CA LEU A 67 3.25 -20.23 2.63
C LEU A 67 4.14 -21.45 2.91
N VAL A 68 5.34 -21.49 2.32
CA VAL A 68 6.28 -22.60 2.43
C VAL A 68 7.69 -22.07 2.68
N PHE A 69 8.35 -22.53 3.74
CA PHE A 69 9.76 -22.23 4.01
C PHE A 69 10.65 -23.21 3.24
N THR A 70 11.56 -22.68 2.43
CA THR A 70 12.37 -23.44 1.47
C THR A 70 13.83 -23.56 1.86
N ASP A 71 14.22 -22.98 3.00
CA ASP A 71 15.58 -23.07 3.52
C ASP A 71 15.91 -24.52 3.95
N GLY A 72 16.72 -25.22 3.15
CA GLY A 72 17.04 -26.64 3.31
C GLY A 72 17.84 -26.98 4.58
N ASP A 73 18.51 -26.00 5.19
CA ASP A 73 19.27 -26.19 6.42
C ASP A 73 18.45 -25.83 7.68
N SER A 74 17.24 -25.28 7.50
CA SER A 74 16.38 -24.84 8.59
C SER A 74 15.43 -25.94 9.06
N LYS A 75 15.19 -26.00 10.39
CA LYS A 75 14.10 -26.82 10.94
C LYS A 75 12.72 -26.42 10.39
N LEU A 76 12.59 -25.20 9.87
CA LEU A 76 11.34 -24.67 9.30
C LEU A 76 10.93 -25.37 7.98
N SER A 77 11.86 -25.99 7.27
CA SER A 77 11.57 -26.73 6.02
C SER A 77 11.23 -28.22 6.25
N GLN A 78 11.29 -28.70 7.51
CA GLN A 78 10.84 -30.05 7.83
C GLN A 78 9.34 -30.20 7.50
N PRO A 79 8.90 -31.28 6.84
CA PRO A 79 7.54 -31.39 6.29
C PRO A 79 6.41 -31.06 7.28
N ASP A 80 6.47 -31.60 8.50
CA ASP A 80 5.43 -31.38 9.52
C ASP A 80 5.42 -29.94 10.04
N ILE A 81 6.60 -29.31 10.15
CA ILE A 81 6.74 -27.92 10.58
C ILE A 81 6.29 -26.98 9.46
N ALA A 82 6.68 -27.26 8.21
CA ALA A 82 6.27 -26.50 7.05
C ALA A 82 4.75 -26.55 6.82
N ASP A 83 4.12 -27.73 6.96
CA ASP A 83 2.65 -27.84 6.91
C ASP A 83 2.00 -27.05 8.05
N THR A 84 2.52 -27.16 9.28
CA THR A 84 2.00 -26.38 10.41
C THR A 84 2.06 -24.87 10.13
N ILE A 85 3.17 -24.38 9.56
CA ILE A 85 3.33 -22.97 9.23
C ILE A 85 2.39 -22.54 8.10
N ASP A 86 2.21 -23.35 7.04
CA ASP A 86 1.22 -23.07 5.98
C ASP A 86 -0.20 -22.98 6.57
N GLN A 87 -0.57 -23.96 7.39
CA GLN A 87 -1.88 -24.02 8.05
C GLN A 87 -2.12 -22.81 8.94
N VAL A 88 -1.12 -22.39 9.72
CA VAL A 88 -1.21 -21.19 10.56
C VAL A 88 -1.30 -19.92 9.69
N GLY A 89 -0.42 -19.77 8.71
CA GLY A 89 -0.36 -18.62 7.81
C GLY A 89 -1.68 -18.37 7.08
N ARG A 90 -2.31 -19.43 6.57
CA ARG A 90 -3.62 -19.38 5.88
C ARG A 90 -4.79 -19.10 6.82
N SER A 91 -4.60 -19.37 8.11
CA SER A 91 -5.58 -19.07 9.15
C SER A 91 -5.46 -17.63 9.66
N VAL A 92 -4.36 -16.93 9.37
CA VAL A 92 -4.14 -15.52 9.71
C VAL A 92 -4.59 -14.62 8.55
N ARG A 93 -5.36 -13.59 8.87
CA ARG A 93 -5.75 -12.52 7.97
C ARG A 93 -5.60 -11.19 8.66
N VAL A 94 -5.24 -10.17 7.88
CA VAL A 94 -5.32 -8.78 8.31
C VAL A 94 -6.48 -8.14 7.58
N ASN A 95 -7.55 -7.81 8.29
CA ASN A 95 -8.59 -6.97 7.74
C ASN A 95 -8.27 -5.51 8.08
N VAL A 96 -8.52 -4.57 7.18
CA VAL A 96 -8.40 -3.13 7.47
C VAL A 96 -9.63 -2.45 6.91
N SER A 97 -10.52 -1.99 7.78
CA SER A 97 -11.69 -1.19 7.39
C SER A 97 -11.48 0.25 7.78
N GLY A 98 -12.07 1.20 7.07
CA GLY A 98 -11.94 2.60 7.44
C GLY A 98 -12.63 3.58 6.51
N ALA A 99 -12.26 4.83 6.69
CA ALA A 99 -12.80 5.98 5.96
C ALA A 99 -11.68 6.96 5.64
N ILE A 100 -11.73 7.53 4.45
CA ILE A 100 -10.83 8.60 4.02
C ILE A 100 -11.71 9.79 3.65
N ASP A 101 -11.34 10.96 4.14
CA ASP A 101 -11.81 12.26 3.68
C ASP A 101 -10.59 13.16 3.46
N ALA A 102 -9.96 13.00 2.30
CA ALA A 102 -8.72 13.71 2.01
C ALA A 102 -8.89 15.24 1.90
N PRO A 103 -9.96 15.78 1.27
CA PRO A 103 -10.23 17.23 1.31
C PRO A 103 -10.43 17.76 2.73
N GLY A 104 -11.09 16.98 3.59
CA GLY A 104 -11.26 17.28 5.01
C GLY A 104 -10.06 16.89 5.88
N GLY A 105 -8.96 16.40 5.30
CA GLY A 105 -7.74 16.06 6.02
C GLY A 105 -7.91 14.96 7.08
N ARG A 106 -8.91 14.08 6.95
CA ARG A 106 -9.23 13.07 7.97
C ARG A 106 -9.14 11.67 7.39
N MET A 107 -8.51 10.76 8.12
CA MET A 107 -8.44 9.35 7.77
C MET A 107 -8.69 8.49 9.01
N GLU A 108 -9.38 7.38 8.83
CA GLU A 108 -9.60 6.34 9.81
C GLU A 108 -9.17 5.01 9.22
N ALA A 109 -8.44 4.22 10.01
CA ALA A 109 -8.07 2.86 9.69
C ALA A 109 -8.27 2.00 10.93
N ILE A 110 -8.94 0.86 10.76
CA ILE A 110 -9.24 -0.10 11.82
C ILE A 110 -8.64 -1.45 11.38
N PRO A 111 -7.32 -1.63 11.53
CA PRO A 111 -6.69 -2.93 11.35
C PRO A 111 -7.23 -3.93 12.37
N GLU A 112 -7.56 -5.12 11.90
CA GLU A 112 -7.91 -6.32 12.65
C GLU A 112 -6.97 -7.45 12.23
N LEU A 113 -6.05 -7.83 13.12
CA LEU A 113 -5.33 -9.09 12.99
C LEU A 113 -6.26 -10.21 13.46
N ARG A 114 -6.62 -11.11 12.56
CA ARG A 114 -7.59 -12.18 12.80
C ARG A 114 -6.98 -13.54 12.52
N PHE A 115 -7.05 -14.43 13.50
CA PHE A 115 -6.73 -15.84 13.37
C PHE A 115 -8.02 -16.65 13.48
N GLU A 116 -8.34 -17.43 12.45
CA GLU A 116 -9.59 -18.19 12.40
C GLU A 116 -9.37 -19.62 11.89
N ARG A 117 -9.81 -20.59 12.67
CA ARG A 117 -9.94 -22.01 12.31
C ARG A 117 -11.29 -22.56 12.75
N ARG A 118 -11.59 -23.80 12.36
CA ARG A 118 -12.80 -24.49 12.84
C ARG A 118 -12.83 -24.50 14.37
N ASN A 119 -13.83 -23.85 14.96
CA ASN A 119 -14.03 -23.69 16.41
C ASN A 119 -12.95 -22.87 17.16
N LEU A 120 -12.13 -22.07 16.46
CA LEU A 120 -11.13 -21.21 17.11
C LEU A 120 -11.05 -19.86 16.39
N LEU A 121 -11.31 -18.78 17.13
CA LEU A 121 -11.25 -17.42 16.64
C LEU A 121 -10.51 -16.56 17.67
N ALA A 122 -9.46 -15.89 17.21
CA ALA A 122 -8.79 -14.84 17.95
C ALA A 122 -8.67 -13.61 17.05
N SER A 123 -8.94 -12.42 17.57
CA SER A 123 -8.85 -11.18 16.80
C SER A 123 -8.40 -10.02 17.67
N ILE A 124 -7.52 -9.18 17.13
CA ILE A 124 -7.03 -7.97 17.78
C ILE A 124 -7.32 -6.80 16.83
N LYS A 125 -8.12 -5.84 17.29
CA LYS A 125 -8.45 -4.62 16.56
C LYS A 125 -7.72 -3.43 17.14
N MET A 126 -7.19 -2.56 16.29
CA MET A 126 -6.49 -1.35 16.72
C MET A 126 -6.99 -0.15 15.91
N PRO A 127 -8.09 0.50 16.31
CA PRO A 127 -8.61 1.70 15.68
C PRO A 127 -7.59 2.86 15.69
N LEU A 128 -7.45 3.52 14.54
CA LEU A 128 -6.57 4.67 14.32
C LEU A 128 -7.33 5.78 13.59
N GLN A 129 -7.12 7.04 13.96
CA GLN A 129 -7.53 8.21 13.18
C GLN A 129 -6.38 9.19 13.00
N PHE A 130 -6.19 9.66 11.78
CA PHE A 130 -5.25 10.73 11.45
C PHE A 130 -6.01 12.00 11.10
N HIS A 131 -5.65 13.12 11.73
CA HIS A 131 -6.20 14.45 11.48
C HIS A 131 -5.08 15.38 10.99
N ALA A 132 -5.18 15.84 9.75
CA ALA A 132 -4.17 16.66 9.10
C ALA A 132 -4.14 18.11 9.60
N GLN A 133 -5.24 18.61 10.20
CA GLN A 133 -5.36 19.99 10.67
C GLN A 133 -4.33 20.31 11.76
N ASP A 134 -4.12 19.38 12.70
CA ASP A 134 -3.19 19.52 13.81
C ASP A 134 -2.10 18.44 13.80
N MET A 135 -1.95 17.72 12.67
CA MET A 135 -0.98 16.63 12.48
C MET A 135 -1.01 15.63 13.63
N SER A 136 -2.22 15.20 14.00
CA SER A 136 -2.44 14.29 15.11
C SER A 136 -2.80 12.88 14.65
N LEU A 137 -2.26 11.90 15.37
CA LEU A 137 -2.62 10.50 15.26
C LEU A 137 -3.31 10.09 16.57
N LEU A 138 -4.55 9.65 16.47
CA LEU A 138 -5.33 9.10 17.54
C LEU A 138 -5.35 7.58 17.42
N LEU A 139 -5.07 6.88 18.52
CA LEU A 139 -5.09 5.42 18.58
C LEU A 139 -5.87 4.96 19.80
N ASP A 140 -6.67 3.91 19.65
CA ASP A 140 -7.31 3.24 20.79
C ASP A 140 -6.38 2.13 21.32
N PRO A 141 -5.79 2.31 22.51
CA PRO A 141 -4.87 1.34 23.10
C PRO A 141 -5.57 0.17 23.79
N SER A 142 -6.91 0.10 23.80
CA SER A 142 -7.67 -0.86 24.63
C SER A 142 -7.33 -2.32 24.33
N ALA A 143 -6.83 -2.63 23.13
CA ALA A 143 -6.38 -3.98 22.79
C ALA A 143 -5.04 -4.38 23.46
N VAL A 144 -4.25 -3.41 23.95
CA VAL A 144 -2.92 -3.63 24.52
C VAL A 144 -2.80 -3.18 25.98
N ASP A 145 -3.85 -2.61 26.58
CA ASP A 145 -3.87 -2.15 27.98
C ASP A 145 -3.70 -3.30 29.01
N LEU A 146 -3.99 -4.54 28.60
CA LEU A 146 -3.71 -5.75 29.37
C LEU A 146 -2.20 -5.89 29.62
N PHE A 147 -1.38 -5.57 28.61
CA PHE A 147 0.08 -5.69 28.63
C PHE A 147 0.77 -4.41 29.11
N LEU A 148 0.07 -3.27 29.05
CA LEU A 148 0.56 -1.96 29.51
C LEU A 148 -0.36 -1.42 30.63
N PRO A 149 -0.14 -1.83 31.90
CA PRO A 149 -1.00 -1.44 33.02
C PRO A 149 -1.18 0.08 33.21
N SER A 150 -0.21 0.88 32.77
CA SER A 150 -0.28 2.35 32.76
C SER A 150 -1.46 2.89 31.95
N LEU A 151 -1.86 2.18 30.89
CA LEU A 151 -2.95 2.60 30.00
C LEU A 151 -4.33 2.27 30.57
N ARG A 152 -4.42 1.39 31.59
CA ARG A 152 -5.71 1.01 32.20
C ARG A 152 -6.44 2.20 32.84
N LYS A 153 -5.70 3.21 33.32
CA LYS A 153 -6.29 4.45 33.86
C LYS A 153 -7.04 5.26 32.78
N GLN A 154 -6.72 5.03 31.52
CA GLN A 154 -7.30 5.70 30.35
C GLN A 154 -8.11 4.71 29.48
N SER A 155 -8.55 3.59 30.06
CA SER A 155 -9.32 2.57 29.33
C SER A 155 -10.57 3.17 28.71
N GLY A 156 -10.84 2.82 27.44
CA GLY A 156 -11.93 3.38 26.65
C GLY A 156 -11.68 4.78 26.06
N LYS A 157 -10.49 5.36 26.25
CA LYS A 157 -10.10 6.63 25.61
C LYS A 157 -9.06 6.42 24.51
N PHE A 158 -9.12 7.26 23.49
CA PHE A 158 -8.09 7.35 22.46
C PHE A 158 -6.89 8.15 22.98
N ILE A 159 -5.70 7.69 22.65
CA ILE A 159 -4.45 8.42 22.88
C ILE A 159 -4.18 9.26 21.63
N ARG A 160 -3.98 10.57 21.81
CA ARG A 160 -3.61 11.51 20.75
C ARG A 160 -2.13 11.85 20.83
N ALA A 161 -1.38 11.46 19.81
CA ALA A 161 -0.02 11.91 19.58
C ALA A 161 -0.05 13.04 18.54
N ARG A 162 0.46 14.22 18.89
CA ARG A 162 0.60 15.35 17.97
C ARG A 162 2.04 15.52 17.55
N LEU A 163 2.26 15.80 16.28
CA LEU A 163 3.58 16.18 15.82
C LEU A 163 3.94 17.58 16.36
N PRO A 164 5.18 17.82 16.83
CA PRO A 164 5.62 19.16 17.24
C PRO A 164 5.38 20.20 16.15
N ALA A 165 5.00 21.43 16.53
CA ALA A 165 4.54 22.45 15.57
C ALA A 165 5.59 22.82 14.51
N ASP A 166 6.88 22.81 14.88
CA ASP A 166 8.01 23.02 14.00
C ASP A 166 8.15 21.91 12.94
N MET A 167 7.93 20.65 13.34
CA MET A 167 7.93 19.51 12.43
C MET A 167 6.68 19.46 11.55
N ALA A 168 5.51 19.72 12.14
CA ALA A 168 4.23 19.77 11.43
C ALA A 168 4.24 20.81 10.30
N ALA A 169 4.77 22.01 10.58
CA ALA A 169 4.89 23.08 9.59
C ALA A 169 5.83 22.75 8.41
N ARG A 170 6.73 21.78 8.57
CA ARG A 170 7.67 21.33 7.53
C ARG A 170 7.12 20.24 6.62
N ILE A 171 5.89 19.75 6.86
CA ILE A 171 5.27 18.70 6.04
C ILE A 171 4.23 19.36 5.11
N PRO A 172 4.52 19.51 3.81
CA PRO A 172 3.63 20.20 2.87
C PRO A 172 2.52 19.27 2.37
N LEU A 173 1.66 18.79 3.28
CA LEU A 173 0.61 17.80 2.96
C LEU A 173 -0.32 18.28 1.86
N LYS A 174 -0.67 19.57 1.85
CA LYS A 174 -1.58 20.14 0.86
C LYS A 174 -0.95 20.12 -0.53
N GLU A 175 0.30 20.52 -0.65
CA GLU A 175 1.05 20.55 -1.91
C GLU A 175 1.33 19.13 -2.40
N MET A 176 1.69 18.21 -1.49
CA MET A 176 1.79 16.77 -1.78
C MET A 176 0.47 16.25 -2.34
N TYR A 177 -0.65 16.56 -1.69
CA TYR A 177 -1.98 16.13 -2.15
C TYR A 177 -2.32 16.67 -3.54
N GLN A 178 -2.00 17.93 -3.82
CA GLN A 178 -2.23 18.58 -5.11
C GLN A 178 -1.33 18.03 -6.22
N ALA A 179 -0.12 17.58 -5.90
CA ALA A 179 0.84 17.02 -6.84
C ALA A 179 0.56 15.54 -7.18
N MET A 180 -0.13 14.82 -6.30
CA MET A 180 -0.40 13.38 -6.46
C MET A 180 -1.03 12.97 -7.80
N PRO A 181 -1.97 13.72 -8.42
CA PRO A 181 -2.46 13.37 -9.76
C PRO A 181 -1.33 13.28 -10.79
N LYS A 182 -0.39 14.22 -10.76
CA LYS A 182 0.76 14.20 -11.68
C LYS A 182 1.70 13.04 -11.35
N ILE A 183 1.99 12.82 -10.05
CA ILE A 183 2.85 11.73 -9.59
C ILE A 183 2.29 10.37 -10.00
N ILE A 184 0.99 10.13 -9.79
CA ILE A 184 0.30 8.92 -10.23
C ILE A 184 0.39 8.78 -11.75
N ASP A 185 0.07 9.84 -12.50
CA ASP A 185 0.07 9.82 -13.96
C ASP A 185 1.45 9.48 -14.54
N ASP A 186 2.51 10.11 -14.00
CA ASP A 186 3.91 9.94 -14.41
C ASP A 186 4.45 8.55 -14.01
N ALA A 187 4.06 8.01 -12.85
CA ALA A 187 4.50 6.71 -12.38
C ALA A 187 3.87 5.57 -13.21
N TYR A 188 2.56 5.63 -13.45
CA TYR A 188 1.88 4.62 -14.26
C TYR A 188 2.21 4.73 -15.76
N ALA A 189 2.58 5.91 -16.27
CA ALA A 189 3.02 6.08 -17.66
C ALA A 189 4.29 5.29 -18.00
N GLN A 190 5.09 4.96 -16.98
CA GLN A 190 6.37 4.26 -17.15
C GLN A 190 6.26 2.74 -17.03
N VAL A 191 5.09 2.24 -16.67
CA VAL A 191 4.79 0.82 -16.70
C VAL A 191 4.62 0.38 -18.15
N ASP A 192 5.13 -0.81 -18.49
CA ASP A 192 4.95 -1.36 -19.83
C ASP A 192 3.47 -1.46 -20.16
N LYS A 193 3.06 -0.96 -21.34
CA LYS A 193 1.67 -1.02 -21.80
C LYS A 193 1.16 -2.46 -21.89
N GLN A 194 2.03 -3.43 -22.15
CA GLN A 194 1.70 -4.84 -22.21
C GLN A 194 1.38 -5.44 -20.83
N ALA A 195 1.77 -4.77 -19.73
CA ALA A 195 1.39 -5.17 -18.39
C ALA A 195 -0.12 -4.96 -18.13
N PHE A 196 -0.80 -4.17 -18.96
CA PHE A 196 -2.21 -3.85 -18.82
C PHE A 196 -3.06 -4.62 -19.82
N SER A 197 -4.19 -5.15 -19.34
CA SER A 197 -5.18 -5.80 -20.21
C SER A 197 -6.60 -5.54 -19.71
N LEU A 198 -7.54 -5.43 -20.65
CA LEU A 198 -8.96 -5.47 -20.33
C LEU A 198 -9.38 -6.94 -20.22
N GLN A 199 -10.03 -7.29 -19.11
CA GLN A 199 -10.50 -8.63 -18.85
C GLN A 199 -12.02 -8.71 -18.98
N PRO A 200 -12.57 -9.88 -19.34
CA PRO A 200 -14.01 -10.12 -19.22
C PRO A 200 -14.49 -9.90 -17.78
N LEU A 201 -15.71 -9.39 -17.64
CA LEU A 201 -16.35 -9.29 -16.33
C LEU A 201 -16.61 -10.70 -15.78
N ASP A 202 -16.23 -10.93 -14.54
CA ASP A 202 -16.51 -12.16 -13.80
C ASP A 202 -17.70 -11.98 -12.85
N ALA A 203 -18.08 -13.04 -12.13
CA ALA A 203 -19.18 -12.99 -11.18
C ALA A 203 -18.99 -11.89 -10.13
N TYR A 204 -17.75 -11.70 -9.66
CA TYR A 204 -17.41 -10.68 -8.67
C TYR A 204 -17.62 -9.26 -9.21
N ALA A 205 -17.34 -9.01 -10.49
CA ALA A 205 -17.64 -7.74 -11.12
C ALA A 205 -19.15 -7.40 -11.02
N GLY A 206 -20.03 -8.38 -11.18
CA GLY A 206 -21.46 -8.23 -10.97
C GLY A 206 -21.82 -7.90 -9.51
N GLU A 207 -21.22 -8.59 -8.55
CA GLU A 207 -21.43 -8.38 -7.11
C GLU A 207 -21.08 -6.95 -6.66
N VAL A 208 -19.98 -6.40 -7.18
CA VAL A 208 -19.54 -5.04 -6.84
C VAL A 208 -20.12 -3.95 -7.75
N GLY A 209 -20.90 -4.31 -8.77
CA GLY A 209 -21.47 -3.35 -9.74
C GLY A 209 -20.47 -2.77 -10.75
N ALA A 210 -19.34 -3.45 -10.96
CA ALA A 210 -18.32 -3.04 -11.91
C ALA A 210 -18.76 -3.25 -13.36
N HIS A 211 -18.35 -2.30 -14.20
CA HIS A 211 -18.58 -2.30 -15.65
C HIS A 211 -17.29 -2.54 -16.44
N TYR A 212 -16.14 -2.42 -15.77
CA TYR A 212 -14.83 -2.69 -16.34
C TYR A 212 -14.02 -3.52 -15.36
N LYS A 213 -13.26 -4.48 -15.90
CA LYS A 213 -12.24 -5.23 -15.18
C LYS A 213 -10.90 -5.02 -15.90
N LEU A 214 -10.00 -4.27 -15.27
CA LEU A 214 -8.67 -3.96 -15.80
C LEU A 214 -7.65 -4.78 -15.03
N ARG A 215 -6.83 -5.56 -15.72
CA ARG A 215 -5.74 -6.31 -15.11
C ARG A 215 -4.42 -5.59 -15.34
N MET A 216 -3.64 -5.46 -14.28
CA MET A 216 -2.25 -5.05 -14.30
C MET A 216 -1.39 -6.16 -13.73
N GLU A 217 -0.39 -6.60 -14.48
CA GLU A 217 0.48 -7.69 -14.09
C GLU A 217 1.93 -7.23 -14.08
N LEU A 218 2.51 -7.14 -12.89
CA LEU A 218 3.84 -6.58 -12.66
C LEU A 218 4.80 -7.65 -12.14
N SER A 219 6.03 -7.63 -12.63
CA SER A 219 7.14 -8.25 -11.92
C SER A 219 7.44 -7.45 -10.66
N ARG A 220 8.13 -8.06 -9.70
CA ARG A 220 8.59 -7.36 -8.50
C ARG A 220 9.40 -6.09 -8.82
N GLN A 221 10.29 -6.15 -9.81
CA GLN A 221 11.11 -5.00 -10.19
C GLN A 221 10.25 -3.85 -10.72
N GLN A 222 9.20 -4.15 -11.48
CA GLN A 222 8.27 -3.16 -11.99
C GLN A 222 7.44 -2.54 -10.86
N GLU A 223 6.97 -3.36 -9.91
CA GLU A 223 6.22 -2.89 -8.74
C GLU A 223 7.09 -2.01 -7.82
N GLN A 224 8.31 -2.43 -7.51
CA GLN A 224 9.26 -1.63 -6.74
C GLN A 224 9.57 -0.31 -7.44
N LYS A 225 9.81 -0.33 -8.76
CA LYS A 225 10.04 0.87 -9.55
C LYS A 225 8.84 1.82 -9.49
N LEU A 226 7.62 1.30 -9.65
CA LEU A 226 6.39 2.07 -9.56
C LEU A 226 6.27 2.76 -8.18
N THR A 227 6.47 2.02 -7.09
CA THR A 227 6.40 2.54 -5.72
C THR A 227 7.49 3.58 -5.44
N LEU A 228 8.74 3.30 -5.81
CA LEU A 228 9.84 4.25 -5.63
C LEU A 228 9.62 5.53 -6.42
N GLN A 229 9.05 5.46 -7.62
CA GLN A 229 8.71 6.65 -8.41
C GLN A 229 7.66 7.53 -7.76
N MET A 230 6.65 6.93 -7.13
CA MET A 230 5.66 7.70 -6.37
C MET A 230 6.32 8.40 -5.18
N LEU A 231 7.17 7.69 -4.42
CA LEU A 231 7.91 8.25 -3.29
C LEU A 231 8.87 9.35 -3.71
N ASP A 232 9.59 9.18 -4.82
CA ASP A 232 10.49 10.20 -5.37
C ASP A 232 9.71 11.44 -5.83
N GLY A 233 8.52 11.25 -6.41
CA GLY A 233 7.61 12.35 -6.75
C GLY A 233 7.22 13.16 -5.52
N LEU A 234 6.82 12.48 -4.45
CA LEU A 234 6.48 13.12 -3.17
C LEU A 234 7.69 13.82 -2.53
N ALA A 235 8.87 13.20 -2.59
CA ALA A 235 10.10 13.79 -2.07
C ALA A 235 10.50 15.06 -2.83
N LYS A 236 10.28 15.11 -4.15
CA LYS A 236 10.51 16.32 -4.95
C LYS A 236 9.60 17.47 -4.50
N VAL A 237 8.31 17.20 -4.30
CA VAL A 237 7.36 18.20 -3.78
C VAL A 237 7.80 18.69 -2.39
N ALA A 238 8.22 17.77 -1.51
CA ALA A 238 8.71 18.15 -0.19
C ALA A 238 9.94 19.07 -0.25
N ARG A 239 10.89 18.80 -1.15
CA ARG A 239 12.09 19.63 -1.35
C ARG A 239 11.78 20.99 -1.98
N GLU A 240 10.87 21.05 -2.94
CA GLU A 240 10.47 22.31 -3.58
C GLU A 240 9.77 23.27 -2.61
N GLN A 241 9.09 22.72 -1.59
CA GLN A 241 8.44 23.50 -0.54
C GLN A 241 9.35 23.80 0.66
N ALA A 242 10.51 23.14 0.76
CA ALA A 242 11.48 23.42 1.81
C ALA A 242 12.09 24.81 1.60
N LYS A 243 11.97 25.68 2.60
CA LYS A 243 12.42 27.08 2.51
C LYS A 243 13.95 27.24 2.54
N GLN A 244 14.70 26.21 2.92
CA GLN A 244 16.17 26.21 2.95
C GLN A 244 16.74 24.84 2.52
N PRO A 245 17.87 24.80 1.78
CA PRO A 245 18.46 23.57 1.25
C PRO A 245 19.02 22.60 2.30
N ASP A 246 19.35 23.08 3.50
CA ASP A 246 19.81 22.24 4.62
C ASP A 246 18.68 21.80 5.59
N ASP A 247 17.46 22.30 5.39
CA ASP A 247 16.31 21.86 6.18
C ASP A 247 15.79 20.55 5.55
N LYS A 248 16.37 19.42 5.97
CA LYS A 248 15.83 18.09 5.65
C LYS A 248 14.39 18.06 6.15
N SER A 249 13.43 18.36 5.27
CA SER A 249 12.01 18.41 5.63
C SER A 249 11.63 17.11 6.35
N GLY A 250 10.85 17.18 7.42
CA GLY A 250 10.40 15.98 8.15
C GLY A 250 9.69 14.99 7.23
N ALA A 251 9.04 15.49 6.17
CA ALA A 251 8.49 14.68 5.09
C ALA A 251 9.56 13.87 4.33
N GLU A 252 10.71 14.47 3.97
CA GLU A 252 11.80 13.75 3.31
C GLU A 252 12.41 12.67 4.21
N ALA A 253 12.58 12.94 5.50
CA ALA A 253 13.07 11.94 6.45
C ALA A 253 12.11 10.72 6.53
N MET A 254 10.79 10.98 6.63
CA MET A 254 9.78 9.92 6.60
C MET A 254 9.79 9.16 5.27
N ILE A 255 9.87 9.85 4.13
CA ILE A 255 9.92 9.22 2.81
C ILE A 255 11.17 8.34 2.69
N ARG A 256 12.33 8.80 3.14
CA ARG A 256 13.57 8.01 3.15
C ARG A 256 13.46 6.77 4.04
N LEU A 257 12.80 6.87 5.17
CA LEU A 257 12.53 5.72 6.05
C LEU A 257 11.64 4.69 5.33
N VAL A 258 10.57 5.13 4.68
CA VAL A 258 9.70 4.25 3.87
C VAL A 258 10.49 3.62 2.70
N GLN A 259 11.31 4.40 2.01
CA GLN A 259 12.20 3.89 0.96
C GLN A 259 13.20 2.85 1.51
N GLY A 260 13.73 3.07 2.72
CA GLY A 260 14.60 2.13 3.41
C GLY A 260 13.88 0.81 3.71
N LEU A 261 12.67 0.86 4.25
CA LEU A 261 11.86 -0.33 4.52
C LEU A 261 11.55 -1.13 3.26
N ILE A 262 11.17 -0.47 2.16
CA ILE A 262 10.93 -1.13 0.86
C ILE A 262 12.20 -1.82 0.35
N LYS A 263 13.37 -1.23 0.56
CA LYS A 263 14.66 -1.82 0.17
C LYS A 263 15.11 -2.96 1.08
N LEU A 264 14.63 -2.99 2.32
CA LEU A 264 14.92 -4.03 3.31
C LEU A 264 14.00 -5.25 3.19
N GLU A 265 12.92 -5.18 2.40
CA GLU A 265 12.12 -6.36 2.09
C GLU A 265 13.02 -7.46 1.50
N PRO A 266 12.88 -8.73 1.95
CA PRO A 266 13.75 -9.82 1.54
C PRO A 266 13.85 -9.87 0.01
N THR A 267 15.03 -10.20 -0.52
CA THR A 267 15.26 -10.40 -1.96
C THR A 267 14.43 -11.59 -2.46
N SER A 268 13.12 -11.44 -2.59
CA SER A 268 12.31 -12.29 -3.44
C SER A 268 12.83 -12.18 -4.87
N GLY A 269 13.11 -13.34 -5.45
CA GLY A 269 13.71 -13.53 -6.75
C GLY A 269 12.86 -12.99 -7.89
N GLU A 270 13.49 -12.92 -9.06
CA GLU A 270 12.95 -12.31 -10.28
C GLU A 270 11.60 -12.87 -10.74
N LYS A 271 11.24 -14.06 -10.28
CA LYS A 271 9.99 -14.76 -10.61
C LYS A 271 8.78 -14.30 -9.78
N SER A 272 9.00 -13.50 -8.73
CA SER A 272 7.89 -12.95 -7.96
C SER A 272 7.03 -12.03 -8.83
N ARG A 273 5.71 -12.21 -8.78
CA ARG A 273 4.76 -11.57 -9.69
C ARG A 273 3.49 -11.15 -8.96
N THR A 274 3.02 -9.95 -9.27
CA THR A 274 1.80 -9.38 -8.73
C THR A 274 0.77 -9.22 -9.85
N VAL A 275 -0.38 -9.87 -9.71
CA VAL A 275 -1.52 -9.74 -10.62
C VAL A 275 -2.61 -8.96 -9.92
N SER A 276 -2.93 -7.76 -10.43
CA SER A 276 -3.90 -6.85 -9.85
C SER A 276 -5.10 -6.69 -10.79
N ASP A 277 -6.29 -7.10 -10.34
CA ASP A 277 -7.56 -6.86 -11.01
C ASP A 277 -8.25 -5.63 -10.37
N LEU A 278 -8.37 -4.56 -11.15
CA LEU A 278 -9.07 -3.31 -10.83
C LEU A 278 -10.51 -3.40 -11.38
N TYR A 279 -11.49 -3.28 -10.50
CA TYR A 279 -12.91 -3.29 -10.85
C TYR A 279 -13.44 -1.88 -10.82
N ALA A 280 -13.87 -1.34 -11.96
CA ALA A 280 -14.27 0.05 -12.08
C ALA A 280 -15.74 0.22 -12.47
N SER A 281 -16.35 1.29 -11.95
CA SER A 281 -17.70 1.73 -12.29
C SER A 281 -17.78 2.21 -13.74
N ARG A 282 -19.00 2.40 -14.27
CA ARG A 282 -19.20 3.04 -15.57
C ARG A 282 -18.58 4.44 -15.62
N GLY A 283 -18.56 5.14 -14.48
CA GLY A 283 -18.01 6.47 -14.31
C GLY A 283 -16.49 6.50 -14.12
N GLY A 284 -15.82 5.35 -14.01
CA GLY A 284 -14.37 5.27 -13.79
C GLY A 284 -13.92 5.24 -12.33
N ASP A 285 -14.84 5.12 -11.38
CA ASP A 285 -14.51 4.98 -9.95
C ASP A 285 -14.03 3.55 -9.65
N LEU A 286 -13.01 3.41 -8.81
CA LEU A 286 -12.44 2.11 -8.44
C LEU A 286 -13.32 1.42 -7.39
N LEU A 287 -14.19 0.49 -7.76
CA LEU A 287 -15.11 -0.16 -6.82
C LEU A 287 -14.43 -1.26 -5.99
N ALA A 288 -13.45 -1.95 -6.57
CA ALA A 288 -12.64 -2.93 -5.87
C ALA A 288 -11.27 -3.14 -6.52
N LEU A 289 -10.33 -3.64 -5.73
CA LEU A 289 -9.01 -4.12 -6.15
C LEU A 289 -8.85 -5.55 -5.62
N ARG A 290 -8.45 -6.49 -6.48
CA ARG A 290 -8.05 -7.83 -6.06
C ARG A 290 -6.67 -8.13 -6.59
N GLN A 291 -5.72 -8.37 -5.69
CA GLN A 291 -4.34 -8.68 -6.02
C GLN A 291 -4.00 -10.10 -5.57
N LYS A 292 -3.26 -10.81 -6.42
CA LYS A 292 -2.57 -12.04 -6.09
C LYS A 292 -1.08 -11.80 -6.23
N ILE A 293 -0.32 -12.16 -5.21
CA ILE A 293 1.10 -11.91 -5.11
C ILE A 293 1.77 -13.27 -4.98
N HIS A 294 2.49 -13.68 -6.01
CA HIS A 294 3.37 -14.83 -5.95
C HIS A 294 4.74 -14.37 -5.47
N ILE A 295 5.20 -14.94 -4.36
CA ILE A 295 6.48 -14.63 -3.74
C ILE A 295 7.37 -15.86 -3.86
N GLU A 296 8.54 -15.68 -4.47
CA GLU A 296 9.59 -16.69 -4.51
C GLU A 296 10.85 -16.03 -3.94
N ALA A 297 11.29 -16.41 -2.75
CA ALA A 297 12.51 -15.93 -2.10
C ALA A 297 13.42 -17.13 -1.74
N PRO A 298 14.71 -16.91 -1.46
CA PRO A 298 15.61 -18.00 -1.08
C PRO A 298 15.10 -18.83 0.10
N GLU A 299 14.55 -18.16 1.12
CA GLU A 299 14.16 -18.79 2.38
C GLU A 299 12.68 -19.21 2.44
N PHE A 300 11.84 -18.68 1.56
CA PHE A 300 10.42 -19.01 1.51
C PHE A 300 9.78 -18.75 0.15
N SER A 301 8.67 -19.43 -0.13
CA SER A 301 7.77 -19.16 -1.24
C SER A 301 6.33 -19.12 -0.76
N GLY A 302 5.46 -18.41 -1.46
CA GLY A 302 4.06 -18.33 -1.07
C GLY A 302 3.20 -17.57 -2.07
N ASP A 303 1.90 -17.74 -1.87
CA ASP A 303 0.87 -17.01 -2.59
C ASP A 303 0.10 -16.18 -1.56
N ALA A 304 0.20 -14.86 -1.68
CA ALA A 304 -0.52 -13.91 -0.86
C ALA A 304 -1.62 -13.23 -1.69
N TYR A 305 -2.60 -12.64 -1.00
CA TYR A 305 -3.64 -11.89 -1.65
C TYR A 305 -3.95 -10.59 -0.90
N VAL A 306 -4.40 -9.60 -1.66
CA VAL A 306 -4.93 -8.34 -1.14
C VAL A 306 -6.25 -8.07 -1.84
N ASN A 307 -7.35 -8.02 -1.10
CA ASN A 307 -8.65 -7.64 -1.65
C ASN A 307 -9.09 -6.35 -0.98
N VAL A 308 -9.46 -5.34 -1.75
CA VAL A 308 -9.98 -4.06 -1.25
C VAL A 308 -11.30 -3.79 -1.94
N ARG A 309 -12.30 -3.37 -1.16
CA ARG A 309 -13.57 -2.85 -1.68
C ARG A 309 -13.74 -1.41 -1.22
N TYR A 310 -14.23 -0.57 -2.13
CA TYR A 310 -14.50 0.84 -1.87
C TYR A 310 -16.00 1.07 -1.84
N SER A 311 -16.46 1.96 -0.95
CA SER A 311 -17.88 2.29 -0.81
C SER A 311 -18.07 3.73 -0.34
N HIS A 312 -19.32 4.21 -0.35
CA HIS A 312 -19.68 5.53 0.19
C HIS A 312 -18.89 6.72 -0.41
N TYR A 313 -18.62 6.67 -1.72
CA TYR A 313 -17.95 7.75 -2.44
C TYR A 313 -18.62 9.11 -2.22
N GLY A 314 -17.80 10.12 -1.91
CA GLY A 314 -18.19 11.50 -1.59
C GLY A 314 -18.87 11.67 -0.22
N LYS A 315 -19.15 10.58 0.52
CA LYS A 315 -19.82 10.60 1.82
C LYS A 315 -19.22 9.56 2.78
N PRO A 316 -17.91 9.65 3.07
CA PRO A 316 -17.24 8.70 3.96
C PRO A 316 -17.91 8.67 5.34
N GLN A 317 -18.09 7.47 5.88
CA GLN A 317 -18.67 7.23 7.20
C GLN A 317 -17.57 6.81 8.16
N PHE A 318 -17.22 7.68 9.09
CA PHE A 318 -16.27 7.39 10.15
C PHE A 318 -16.96 6.61 11.28
N VAL A 319 -16.37 5.49 11.70
CA VAL A 319 -16.89 4.67 12.79
C VAL A 319 -16.78 5.41 14.11
N TYR A 320 -15.62 6.03 14.37
CA TYR A 320 -15.40 6.77 15.61
C TYR A 320 -15.62 8.28 15.41
N GLN A 321 -16.54 8.85 16.16
CA GLN A 321 -16.80 10.30 16.18
C GLN A 321 -16.34 10.83 17.53
N LEU A 322 -15.02 11.03 17.65
CA LEU A 322 -14.37 11.36 18.91
C LEU A 322 -14.61 12.82 19.30
N SER A 323 -14.91 13.04 20.57
CA SER A 323 -14.92 14.35 21.24
C SER A 323 -13.69 14.49 22.13
N GLU A 324 -13.39 15.69 22.63
CA GLU A 324 -12.25 15.89 23.55
C GLU A 324 -12.37 15.06 24.85
N ASN A 325 -13.58 14.66 25.26
CA ASN A 325 -13.77 13.80 26.44
C ASN A 325 -13.30 12.36 26.22
N ASP A 326 -13.27 11.93 24.96
CA ASP A 326 -12.87 10.58 24.52
C ASP A 326 -11.36 10.47 24.31
N ILE A 327 -10.61 11.56 24.51
CA ILE A 327 -9.20 11.69 24.11
C ILE A 327 -8.31 12.01 25.31
N VAL A 328 -7.11 11.44 25.31
CA VAL A 328 -6.00 11.80 26.21
C VAL A 328 -4.78 12.10 25.37
N ASP A 329 -4.14 13.23 25.63
CA ASP A 329 -2.89 13.57 24.93
C ASP A 329 -1.73 12.68 25.44
N PHE A 330 -0.88 12.24 24.52
CA PHE A 330 0.24 11.33 24.81
C PHE A 330 1.20 11.89 25.87
N ASP A 331 1.44 13.20 25.87
CA ASP A 331 2.28 13.92 26.84
C ASP A 331 1.75 13.89 28.28
N LYS A 332 0.45 13.59 28.45
CA LYS A 332 -0.20 13.46 29.77
C LYS A 332 -0.20 12.01 30.29
N LEU A 333 0.36 11.07 29.54
CA LEU A 333 0.42 9.66 29.95
C LEU A 333 1.58 9.41 30.92
N GLU A 334 1.28 8.74 32.02
CA GLU A 334 2.28 8.18 32.92
C GLU A 334 2.84 6.89 32.31
N LEU A 335 3.78 7.00 31.37
CA LEU A 335 4.41 5.83 30.76
C LEU A 335 5.45 5.19 31.70
N PRO A 336 5.69 3.87 31.59
CA PRO A 336 6.82 3.23 32.26
C PRO A 336 8.16 3.82 31.80
N ASP A 337 9.19 3.80 32.64
CA ASP A 337 10.48 4.44 32.34
C ASP A 337 11.17 3.88 31.09
N TRP A 338 10.96 2.60 30.77
CA TRP A 338 11.47 1.98 29.54
C TRP A 338 10.82 2.49 28.25
N LEU A 339 9.67 3.17 28.33
CA LEU A 339 8.96 3.83 27.22
C LEU A 339 9.20 5.34 27.19
N LYS A 340 9.76 5.94 28.26
CA LYS A 340 10.05 7.38 28.34
C LYS A 340 11.30 7.79 27.56
N ASP A 341 12.19 6.86 27.24
CA ASP A 341 13.36 7.04 26.38
C ASP A 341 12.97 7.12 24.88
N THR A 342 12.00 7.96 24.53
CA THR A 342 11.53 8.13 23.14
C THR A 342 12.60 8.69 22.20
N ASP A 343 13.67 9.29 22.73
CA ASP A 343 14.85 9.74 21.96
C ASP A 343 15.63 8.59 21.29
N LYS A 344 15.38 7.33 21.70
CA LYS A 344 15.91 6.12 21.04
C LYS A 344 14.96 5.53 19.99
N LEU A 345 13.69 5.93 19.98
CA LEU A 345 12.67 5.40 19.06
C LEU A 345 12.55 6.24 17.78
N LEU A 346 13.00 7.49 17.82
CA LEU A 346 13.33 8.27 16.63
C LEU A 346 14.81 8.00 16.31
N PRO A 347 15.19 7.74 15.05
CA PRO A 347 16.60 7.68 14.69
C PRO A 347 17.21 9.05 14.95
N SER A 348 17.90 9.20 16.08
CA SER A 348 18.80 10.31 16.34
C SER A 348 19.94 10.23 15.33
N ASP A 349 20.35 11.40 14.81
CA ASP A 349 21.38 11.60 13.76
C ASP A 349 22.81 11.17 14.17
N HIS A 350 22.95 10.22 15.11
CA HIS A 350 24.20 9.64 15.56
C HIS A 350 24.14 8.10 15.60
N ALA A 351 23.64 7.48 14.54
CA ALA A 351 24.15 6.17 14.15
C ALA A 351 25.29 6.41 13.16
N GLU A 352 26.46 6.76 13.68
CA GLU A 352 27.71 6.56 12.97
C GLU A 352 27.70 5.09 12.52
N ALA A 353 27.70 4.86 11.21
CA ALA A 353 27.85 3.52 10.67
C ALA A 353 29.05 2.89 11.40
N PRO A 354 28.94 1.66 11.95
CA PRO A 354 30.13 1.00 12.47
C PRO A 354 31.16 1.04 11.34
N ALA A 355 32.28 1.70 11.62
CA ALA A 355 33.39 1.80 10.69
C ALA A 355 33.62 0.42 10.08
N PRO A 356 33.82 0.30 8.76
CA PRO A 356 34.11 -0.98 8.15
C PRO A 356 35.26 -1.59 8.95
N ALA A 357 34.99 -2.77 9.53
CA ALA A 357 35.99 -3.50 10.29
C ALA A 357 37.26 -3.49 9.46
N ALA A 358 38.30 -2.86 10.01
CA ALA A 358 39.61 -2.81 9.40
C ALA A 358 39.93 -4.21 8.92
N ALA A 359 40.19 -4.33 7.62
CA ALA A 359 40.63 -5.56 7.01
C ALA A 359 41.75 -6.12 7.89
N ALA A 360 41.50 -7.28 8.49
CA ALA A 360 42.53 -8.01 9.20
C ALA A 360 43.66 -8.24 8.20
N GLU A 361 44.80 -7.62 8.45
CA GLU A 361 46.04 -7.97 7.77
C GLU A 361 46.25 -9.48 7.91
N PRO A 362 46.79 -10.15 6.88
CA PRO A 362 46.83 -11.61 6.83
C PRO A 362 47.70 -12.12 7.97
N GLN A 363 47.08 -12.77 8.95
CA GLN A 363 47.84 -13.60 9.89
C GLN A 363 48.52 -14.71 9.08
N ALA A 364 49.84 -14.70 9.16
CA ALA A 364 50.74 -15.65 8.53
C ALA A 364 50.30 -17.09 8.83
N GLN A 365 49.97 -17.82 7.77
CA GLN A 365 49.86 -19.27 7.79
C GLN A 365 51.23 -19.88 8.18
N PRO A 366 51.29 -20.80 9.14
CA PRO A 366 52.46 -21.66 9.28
C PRO A 366 52.52 -22.63 8.10
N SER A 367 53.40 -22.31 7.15
CA SER A 367 54.28 -23.21 6.41
C SER A 367 53.72 -24.59 6.02
N GLN A 368 52.98 -24.67 4.91
CA GLN A 368 53.00 -25.89 4.08
C GLN A 368 54.10 -25.74 3.03
N GLN A 369 55.24 -26.37 3.29
CA GLN A 369 56.29 -26.57 2.30
C GLN A 369 55.90 -27.68 1.29
N PRO A 370 56.47 -27.64 0.07
CA PRO A 370 55.76 -27.91 -1.17
C PRO A 370 55.89 -29.35 -1.66
N GLN A 371 54.79 -29.94 -2.16
CA GLN A 371 54.87 -31.14 -3.01
C GLN A 371 54.93 -30.76 -4.50
N ALA A 372 56.13 -30.93 -5.04
CA ALA A 372 56.44 -30.82 -6.46
C ALA A 372 55.77 -31.96 -7.27
N LYS A 373 55.27 -31.62 -8.46
CA LYS A 373 54.99 -32.61 -9.50
C LYS A 373 56.31 -33.10 -10.10
N THR A 374 56.50 -34.43 -10.20
CA THR A 374 56.59 -35.23 -11.46
C THR A 374 57.60 -36.41 -11.36
N LYS A 375 57.09 -37.65 -11.59
CA LYS A 375 57.71 -38.84 -12.23
C LYS A 375 59.13 -39.31 -11.83
N LYS A 376 59.25 -40.52 -11.24
CA LYS A 376 59.61 -41.82 -11.88
C LYS A 376 60.01 -42.88 -10.84
N LYS A 377 59.50 -44.12 -11.04
CA LYS A 377 60.07 -45.48 -10.77
C LYS A 377 61.07 -45.60 -9.60
N ARG A 378 60.94 -46.55 -8.67
CA ARG A 378 61.17 -48.00 -8.87
C ARG A 378 61.08 -48.72 -7.51
N LYS A 379 60.59 -49.97 -7.53
CA LYS A 379 60.74 -51.12 -6.60
C LYS A 379 61.73 -50.90 -5.42
N THR A 380 61.55 -51.43 -4.21
CA THR A 380 61.35 -52.87 -3.89
C THR A 380 61.24 -53.06 -2.35
N ARG A 381 60.49 -54.09 -1.93
CA ARG A 381 60.75 -55.03 -0.79
C ARG A 381 60.82 -54.48 0.65
N ARG A 382 59.86 -54.92 1.49
CA ARG A 382 59.90 -56.04 2.47
C ARG A 382 60.52 -55.62 3.81
N ALA A 383 59.71 -55.61 4.85
CA ALA A 383 59.65 -56.63 5.93
C ALA A 383 60.14 -55.93 7.21
N GLN A 384 59.58 -56.16 8.39
CA GLN A 384 58.82 -57.29 8.92
C GLN A 384 57.59 -56.81 9.67
#